data_AF-A0A7U6KQT1-F1
#
_entry.id   AF-A0A7U6KQT1-F1
#
_cell.length_a   1.000
_cell.length_b   1.000
_cell.length_c   1.000
_cell.angle_alpha   90.00
_cell.angle_beta   90.00
_cell.angle_gamma   90.00
#
_symmetry.space_group_name_H-M   'P 1'
#
loop_
_entity.id
_entity.type
_entity.pdbx_description
1 polymer ?
#
loop_
_entity_poly.entity_id
_entity_poly.type
_entity_poly.pdbx_seq_one_letter_code
_entity_poly.pdbx_strand_id
1 'polypeptide(L)'
;MQRKAIVIGATGLVGQHLVKQLSELYDTLIVIARRPPRYINASMRFYQLNDFDNLSEVFASVGADRTTDAFSCLGTTKKQAGSDEAFRKIDHDYNVNFAKLCRDKGVENFFLLSSMNADIDSRFLYNRVKAETEQSITALGFGQLVIFRPSLLLGKHKGRPLESIGQKAFKLILAFSLRVTLITSYLG
;
A
#
# COMPACT_ATOMS: atom_id res chain seq x y z
N MET A 1 -0.28 -4.11 -23.62
CA MET A 1 0.22 -5.05 -22.60
C MET A 1 -0.78 -5.04 -21.45
N GLN A 2 -1.10 -6.19 -20.84
CA GLN A 2 -2.02 -6.22 -19.70
C GLN A 2 -1.35 -5.62 -18.46
N ARG A 3 -2.01 -4.65 -17.83
CA ARG A 3 -1.53 -3.96 -16.63
C ARG A 3 -2.01 -4.68 -15.38
N LYS A 4 -1.11 -4.81 -14.42
CA LYS A 4 -1.38 -5.48 -13.15
C LYS A 4 -1.27 -4.49 -12.01
N ALA A 5 -2.11 -4.66 -11.00
CA ALA A 5 -1.92 -3.99 -9.72
C ALA A 5 -1.72 -5.05 -8.64
N ILE A 6 -0.84 -4.79 -7.68
CA ILE A 6 -0.67 -5.62 -6.49
C ILE A 6 -0.86 -4.78 -5.24
N VAL A 7 -1.65 -5.26 -4.28
CA VAL A 7 -1.96 -4.51 -3.06
C VAL A 7 -1.85 -5.35 -1.79
N ILE A 8 -1.19 -4.77 -0.78
CA ILE A 8 -1.26 -5.20 0.63
C ILE A 8 -2.03 -4.16 1.46
N GLY A 9 -2.66 -4.60 2.54
CA GLY A 9 -3.53 -3.74 3.36
C GLY A 9 -4.93 -3.51 2.78
N ALA A 10 -5.37 -4.37 1.85
CA ALA A 10 -6.67 -4.32 1.18
C ALA A 10 -7.89 -4.36 2.12
N THR A 11 -7.73 -4.83 3.35
CA THR A 11 -8.82 -4.90 4.35
C THR A 11 -8.87 -3.67 5.27
N GLY A 12 -7.89 -2.78 5.20
CA GLY A 12 -7.87 -1.52 5.94
C GLY A 12 -8.85 -0.48 5.35
N LEU A 13 -9.02 0.63 6.06
CA LEU A 13 -9.97 1.70 5.67
C LEU A 13 -9.72 2.18 4.24
N VAL A 14 -8.48 2.55 3.91
CA VAL A 14 -8.12 3.04 2.57
C VAL A 14 -8.07 1.90 1.55
N GLY A 15 -7.49 0.76 1.94
CA GLY A 15 -7.33 -0.40 1.06
C GLY A 15 -8.65 -0.93 0.50
N GLN A 16 -9.72 -0.95 1.29
CA GLN A 16 -11.04 -1.42 0.83
C GLN A 16 -11.59 -0.55 -0.31
N HIS A 17 -11.42 0.77 -0.23
CA HIS A 17 -11.84 1.67 -1.30
C HIS A 17 -10.92 1.55 -2.53
N LEU A 18 -9.62 1.44 -2.30
CA LEU A 18 -8.63 1.32 -3.37
C LEU A 18 -8.85 0.06 -4.22
N VAL A 19 -9.09 -1.10 -3.59
CA VAL A 19 -9.32 -2.38 -4.29
C VAL A 19 -10.42 -2.28 -5.34
N LYS A 20 -11.55 -1.65 -5.02
CA LYS A 20 -12.67 -1.51 -5.98
C LYS A 20 -12.21 -0.79 -7.25
N GLN A 21 -11.47 0.30 -7.14
CA GLN A 21 -11.03 1.05 -8.31
C GLN A 21 -9.90 0.39 -9.07
N LEU A 22 -8.91 -0.18 -8.36
CA LEU A 22 -7.85 -0.93 -9.04
C LEU A 22 -8.44 -2.06 -9.89
N SER A 23 -9.52 -2.66 -9.41
CA SER A 23 -10.21 -3.74 -10.13
C SER A 23 -10.94 -3.30 -11.40
N GLU A 24 -11.24 -2.00 -11.53
CA GLU A 24 -11.85 -1.35 -12.71
C GLU A 24 -10.77 -0.78 -13.66
N LEU A 25 -9.59 -0.42 -13.15
CA LEU A 25 -8.51 0.25 -13.89
C LEU A 25 -7.41 -0.69 -14.42
N TYR A 26 -7.27 -1.88 -13.83
CA TYR A 26 -6.24 -2.86 -14.16
C TYR A 26 -6.88 -4.16 -14.64
N ASP A 27 -6.21 -4.81 -15.59
CA ASP A 27 -6.64 -6.10 -16.14
C ASP A 27 -6.57 -7.23 -15.10
N THR A 28 -5.64 -7.12 -14.15
CA THR A 28 -5.49 -8.06 -13.04
C THR A 28 -5.16 -7.33 -11.75
N LEU A 29 -5.91 -7.66 -10.70
CA LEU A 29 -5.69 -7.15 -9.35
C LEU A 29 -5.24 -8.28 -8.42
N ILE A 30 -3.99 -8.23 -7.99
CA ILE A 30 -3.40 -9.16 -7.04
C ILE A 30 -3.60 -8.60 -5.63
N VAL A 31 -4.28 -9.35 -4.77
CA VAL A 31 -4.51 -8.97 -3.37
C VAL A 31 -3.83 -9.96 -2.46
N ILE A 32 -2.88 -9.48 -1.65
CA ILE A 32 -2.26 -10.29 -0.59
C ILE A 32 -2.79 -9.80 0.76
N ALA A 33 -3.55 -10.65 1.45
CA ALA A 33 -4.10 -10.31 2.76
C ALA A 33 -4.42 -11.55 3.60
N ARG A 34 -4.59 -11.34 4.91
CA ARG A 34 -5.02 -12.38 5.86
C ARG A 34 -6.42 -12.93 5.60
N ARG A 35 -7.29 -12.10 5.00
CA ARG A 35 -8.69 -12.40 4.73
C ARG A 35 -9.07 -11.77 3.39
N PRO A 36 -10.01 -12.37 2.64
CA PRO A 36 -10.46 -11.77 1.39
C PRO A 36 -11.06 -10.38 1.64
N PRO A 37 -10.88 -9.43 0.71
CA PRO A 37 -11.61 -8.17 0.75
C PRO A 37 -13.11 -8.43 0.60
N ARG A 38 -13.94 -7.48 1.07
CA ARG A 38 -15.41 -7.58 0.96
C ARG A 38 -15.90 -7.56 -0.49
N TYR A 39 -15.15 -6.88 -1.35
CA TYR A 39 -15.40 -6.81 -2.78
C TYR A 39 -14.50 -7.80 -3.50
N ILE A 40 -15.07 -8.65 -4.34
CA ILE A 40 -14.36 -9.66 -5.16
C ILE A 40 -14.90 -9.55 -6.58
N ASN A 41 -14.01 -9.64 -7.58
CA ASN A 41 -14.39 -9.66 -8.98
C ASN A 41 -13.53 -10.65 -9.80
N ALA A 42 -13.85 -10.83 -11.08
CA ALA A 42 -13.17 -11.81 -11.94
C ALA A 42 -11.69 -11.48 -12.26
N SER A 43 -11.31 -10.20 -12.21
CA SER A 43 -9.91 -9.78 -12.42
C SER A 43 -9.04 -9.95 -11.17
N MET A 44 -9.63 -10.33 -10.02
CA MET A 44 -8.93 -10.44 -8.75
C MET A 44 -8.25 -11.81 -8.57
N ARG A 45 -6.97 -11.77 -8.20
CA ARG A 45 -6.19 -12.92 -7.74
C ARG A 45 -5.89 -12.73 -6.25
N PHE A 46 -6.58 -13.50 -5.41
CA PHE A 46 -6.40 -13.41 -3.96
C PHE A 46 -5.36 -14.43 -3.48
N TYR A 47 -4.39 -13.96 -2.72
CA TYR A 47 -3.39 -14.77 -2.05
C TYR A 47 -3.58 -14.60 -0.54
N GLN A 48 -4.03 -15.67 0.12
CA GLN A 48 -4.20 -15.66 1.57
C GLN A 48 -2.86 -15.79 2.26
N LEU A 49 -2.55 -14.83 3.12
CA LEU A 49 -1.33 -14.83 3.93
C LEU A 49 -1.67 -14.51 5.38
N ASN A 50 -1.68 -15.53 6.23
CA ASN A 50 -2.03 -15.38 7.65
C ASN A 50 -0.94 -14.66 8.44
N ASP A 51 0.32 -14.95 8.11
CA ASP A 51 1.50 -14.35 8.71
C ASP A 51 2.36 -13.68 7.65
N PHE A 52 2.57 -12.37 7.80
CA PHE A 52 3.35 -11.58 6.86
C PHE A 52 4.85 -11.87 6.94
N ASP A 53 5.32 -12.60 7.96
CA ASP A 53 6.68 -13.14 8.01
C ASP A 53 6.96 -14.06 6.81
N ASN A 54 5.93 -14.76 6.32
CA ASN A 54 6.04 -15.71 5.21
C ASN A 54 5.71 -15.06 3.85
N LEU A 55 5.73 -13.73 3.76
CA LEU A 55 5.37 -13.01 2.53
C LEU A 55 6.20 -13.47 1.33
N SER A 56 7.49 -13.73 1.50
CA SER A 56 8.39 -14.16 0.42
C SER A 56 7.94 -15.47 -0.24
N GLU A 57 7.40 -16.42 0.54
CA GLU A 57 6.91 -17.71 0.02
C GLU A 57 5.71 -17.51 -0.91
N VAL A 58 4.74 -16.71 -0.46
CA VAL A 58 3.58 -16.35 -1.28
C VAL A 58 4.03 -15.58 -2.51
N PHE A 59 4.93 -14.59 -2.33
CA PHE A 59 5.40 -13.71 -3.38
C PHE A 59 6.20 -14.43 -4.47
N ALA A 60 6.82 -15.57 -4.17
CA ALA A 60 7.48 -16.40 -5.17
C ALA A 60 6.52 -16.82 -6.29
N SER A 61 5.27 -17.15 -5.94
CA SER A 61 4.18 -17.55 -6.85
C SER A 61 3.39 -16.38 -7.45
N VAL A 62 3.68 -15.15 -7.04
CA VAL A 62 3.00 -13.95 -7.52
C VAL A 62 3.57 -13.53 -8.86
N GLY A 63 2.71 -13.40 -9.86
CA GLY A 63 3.05 -12.95 -11.21
C GLY A 63 3.28 -11.44 -11.31
N ALA A 64 4.02 -10.84 -10.38
CA ALA A 64 4.46 -9.44 -10.46
C ALA A 64 5.66 -9.32 -11.40
N ASP A 65 5.71 -8.23 -12.15
CA ASP A 65 6.78 -7.86 -13.09
C ASP A 65 6.74 -6.34 -13.39
N ARG A 66 7.46 -5.91 -14.43
CA ARG A 66 7.50 -4.51 -14.90
C ARG A 66 6.15 -3.91 -15.31
N THR A 67 5.11 -4.70 -15.60
CA THR A 67 3.77 -4.18 -15.93
C THR A 67 2.87 -4.07 -14.69
N THR A 68 3.46 -4.27 -13.51
CA THR A 68 2.77 -4.29 -12.23
C THR A 68 3.01 -2.99 -11.47
N ASP A 69 1.94 -2.34 -11.03
CA ASP A 69 1.99 -1.23 -10.08
C ASP A 69 1.74 -1.76 -8.65
N ALA A 70 2.61 -1.43 -7.70
CA ALA A 70 2.53 -1.94 -6.33
C ALA A 70 2.01 -0.90 -5.34
N PHE A 71 1.01 -1.29 -4.54
CA PHE A 71 0.33 -0.44 -3.57
C PHE A 71 0.47 -1.02 -2.16
N SER A 72 1.14 -0.29 -1.27
CA SER A 72 1.15 -0.63 0.14
C SER A 72 0.23 0.27 0.95
N CYS A 73 -0.91 -0.29 1.37
CA CYS A 73 -1.83 0.31 2.33
C CYS A 73 -1.79 -0.39 3.70
N LEU A 74 -0.76 -1.21 3.95
CA LEU A 74 -0.64 -1.94 5.20
C LEU A 74 -0.22 -0.99 6.32
N GLY A 75 -1.01 -0.99 7.39
CA GLY A 75 -0.66 -0.29 8.61
C GLY A 75 -1.59 -0.67 9.76
N THR A 76 -1.19 -0.31 10.95
CA THR A 76 -1.92 -0.53 12.19
C THR A 76 -1.81 0.71 13.10
N THR A 77 -2.52 0.69 14.21
CA THR A 77 -2.31 1.67 15.28
C THR A 77 -1.48 1.02 16.38
N LYS A 78 -0.70 1.79 17.14
CA LYS A 78 0.01 1.27 18.32
C LYS A 78 -0.93 0.50 19.26
N LYS A 79 -2.16 0.99 19.46
CA LYS A 79 -3.19 0.32 20.25
C LYS A 79 -3.58 -1.06 19.68
N GLN A 80 -3.71 -1.19 18.36
CA GLN A 80 -4.06 -2.46 17.71
C GLN A 80 -2.87 -3.42 17.64
N ALA A 81 -1.64 -2.90 17.52
CA ALA A 81 -0.43 -3.70 17.52
C ALA A 81 -0.13 -4.32 18.89
N GLY A 82 -0.48 -3.62 19.97
CA GLY A 82 -0.29 -4.10 21.35
C GLY A 82 1.12 -3.87 21.91
N SER A 83 2.15 -3.75 21.05
CA SER A 83 3.51 -3.39 21.45
C SER A 83 4.21 -2.50 20.40
N ASP A 84 5.34 -1.91 20.78
CA ASP A 84 6.14 -1.05 19.92
C ASP A 84 6.88 -1.85 18.84
N GLU A 85 7.32 -3.05 19.19
CA GLU A 85 7.96 -4.03 18.28
C GLU A 85 6.94 -4.53 17.26
N ALA A 86 5.74 -4.93 17.71
CA ALA A 86 4.67 -5.36 16.81
C ALA A 86 4.23 -4.23 15.88
N PHE A 87 4.17 -3.00 16.40
CA PHE A 87 3.86 -1.83 15.58
C PHE A 87 4.93 -1.61 14.51
N ARG A 88 6.22 -1.60 14.88
CA ARG A 88 7.33 -1.47 13.94
C ARG A 88 7.31 -2.57 12.90
N LYS A 89 7.12 -3.83 13.32
CA LYS A 89 7.06 -4.99 12.42
C LYS A 89 6.00 -4.80 11.32
N ILE A 90 4.81 -4.34 11.70
CA ILE A 90 3.69 -4.14 10.77
C ILE A 90 3.88 -2.89 9.89
N ASP A 91 4.17 -1.74 10.50
CA ASP A 91 4.20 -0.44 9.82
C ASP A 91 5.51 -0.17 9.06
N HIS A 92 6.58 -0.90 9.39
CA HIS A 92 7.89 -0.80 8.75
C HIS A 92 8.29 -2.11 8.08
N ASP A 93 8.58 -3.16 8.84
CA ASP A 93 9.30 -4.33 8.30
C ASP A 93 8.51 -5.02 7.19
N TYR A 94 7.20 -5.24 7.36
CA TYR A 94 6.35 -5.84 6.34
C TYR A 94 6.19 -4.96 5.09
N ASN A 95 6.11 -3.64 5.27
CA ASN A 95 6.02 -2.70 4.17
C ASN A 95 7.33 -2.68 3.35
N VAL A 96 8.48 -2.64 4.03
CA VAL A 96 9.80 -2.66 3.40
C VAL A 96 10.07 -4.01 2.72
N ASN A 97 9.72 -5.14 3.35
CA ASN A 97 9.89 -6.46 2.76
C ASN A 97 9.05 -6.62 1.48
N PHE A 98 7.79 -6.19 1.50
CA PHE A 98 6.95 -6.17 0.30
C PHE A 98 7.56 -5.31 -0.81
N ALA A 99 8.05 -4.11 -0.49
CA ALA A 99 8.69 -3.23 -1.46
C ALA A 99 9.94 -3.86 -2.09
N LYS A 100 10.79 -4.52 -1.30
CA LYS A 100 11.96 -5.26 -1.79
C LYS A 100 11.56 -6.37 -2.78
N LEU A 101 10.61 -7.21 -2.39
CA LEU A 101 10.09 -8.29 -3.23
C LEU A 101 9.52 -7.75 -4.56
N CYS A 102 8.80 -6.62 -4.52
CA CYS A 102 8.34 -5.94 -5.73
C CYS A 102 9.52 -5.49 -6.62
N ARG A 103 10.55 -4.84 -6.07
CA ARG A 103 11.74 -4.44 -6.85
C ARG A 103 12.43 -5.64 -7.48
N ASP A 104 12.59 -6.72 -6.74
CA ASP A 104 13.27 -7.94 -7.21
C ASP A 104 12.54 -8.58 -8.39
N LYS A 105 11.21 -8.41 -8.48
CA LYS A 105 10.40 -8.82 -9.64
C LYS A 105 10.43 -7.81 -10.79
N GLY A 106 11.07 -6.65 -10.63
CA GLY A 106 11.16 -5.61 -11.65
C GLY A 106 10.00 -4.62 -11.64
N VAL A 107 9.25 -4.51 -10.54
CA VAL A 107 8.25 -3.45 -10.37
C VAL A 107 8.92 -2.08 -10.36
N GLU A 108 8.42 -1.17 -11.18
CA GLU A 108 8.96 0.19 -11.31
C GLU A 108 8.17 1.23 -10.52
N ASN A 109 6.85 1.05 -10.39
CA ASN A 109 5.97 2.01 -9.72
C ASN A 109 5.51 1.47 -8.36
N PHE A 110 5.81 2.22 -7.30
CA PHE A 110 5.43 1.87 -5.94
C PHE A 110 4.70 3.02 -5.25
N PHE A 111 3.58 2.71 -4.63
CA PHE A 111 2.66 3.64 -4.00
C PHE A 111 2.53 3.29 -2.51
N LEU A 112 3.09 4.13 -1.63
CA LEU A 112 3.08 3.92 -0.18
C LEU A 112 2.04 4.83 0.49
N LEU A 113 1.17 4.26 1.30
CA LEU A 113 0.32 5.01 2.21
C LEU A 113 1.04 5.23 3.56
N SER A 114 1.47 6.46 3.79
CA SER A 114 2.12 6.91 5.02
C SER A 114 1.20 7.86 5.83
N SER A 115 1.75 8.90 6.47
CA SER A 115 1.02 9.84 7.31
C SER A 115 1.62 11.25 7.24
N MET A 116 0.79 12.29 7.41
CA MET A 116 1.19 13.71 7.34
C MET A 116 2.34 14.08 8.28
N ASN A 117 2.40 13.47 9.46
CA ASN A 117 3.38 13.81 10.50
C ASN A 117 4.59 12.85 10.51
N ALA A 118 4.83 12.10 9.42
CA ALA A 118 6.01 11.25 9.31
C ALA A 118 7.27 12.13 9.43
N ASP A 119 8.03 11.91 10.51
CA ASP A 119 9.20 12.70 10.87
C ASP A 119 10.20 11.81 11.62
N ILE A 120 11.43 11.73 11.10
CA ILE A 120 12.48 10.86 11.63
C ILE A 120 12.95 11.32 13.03
N ASP A 121 12.84 12.62 13.31
CA ASP A 121 13.25 13.23 14.57
C ASP A 121 12.12 13.28 15.61
N SER A 122 10.93 12.77 15.25
CA SER A 122 9.77 12.79 16.12
C SER A 122 9.98 11.94 17.38
N ARG A 123 9.60 12.51 18.53
CA ARG A 123 9.52 11.79 19.82
C ARG A 123 8.41 10.73 19.82
N PHE A 124 7.38 10.90 19.00
CA PHE A 124 6.29 9.94 18.86
C PHE A 124 6.70 8.79 17.95
N LEU A 125 6.68 7.56 18.48
CA LEU A 125 7.05 6.35 17.75
C LEU A 125 6.31 6.19 16.42
N TYR A 126 5.00 6.48 16.40
CA TYR A 126 4.18 6.36 15.17
C TYR A 126 4.77 7.14 14.00
N ASN A 127 5.04 8.43 14.22
CA ASN A 127 5.59 9.33 13.20
C ASN A 127 6.99 8.91 12.76
N ARG A 128 7.83 8.50 13.73
CA ARG A 128 9.21 8.09 13.47
C ARG A 128 9.27 6.81 12.64
N VAL A 129 8.50 5.78 13.02
CA VAL A 129 8.41 4.54 12.24
C VAL A 129 7.91 4.81 10.83
N LYS A 130 6.88 5.67 10.65
CA LYS A 130 6.42 6.05 9.31
C LYS A 130 7.54 6.70 8.48
N ALA A 131 8.32 7.62 9.04
CA ALA A 131 9.45 8.23 8.34
C ALA A 131 10.56 7.23 8.02
N GLU A 132 10.90 6.33 8.95
CA GLU A 132 11.87 5.25 8.71
C GLU A 132 11.41 4.34 7.56
N THR A 133 10.11 4.04 7.48
CA THR A 133 9.54 3.23 6.39
C THR A 133 9.69 3.94 5.05
N GLU A 134 9.37 5.24 5.01
CA GLU A 134 9.53 6.06 3.81
C GLU A 134 10.99 6.13 3.35
N GLN A 135 11.94 6.35 4.26
CA GLN A 135 13.37 6.38 3.95
C GLN A 135 13.84 5.04 3.40
N SER A 136 13.47 3.94 4.07
CA SER A 136 13.85 2.58 3.68
C SER A 136 13.32 2.22 2.28
N ILE A 137 12.08 2.59 1.96
CA ILE A 137 11.49 2.33 0.64
C ILE A 137 12.06 3.26 -0.43
N THR A 138 12.38 4.52 -0.08
CA THR A 138 13.05 5.47 -0.99
C THR A 138 14.43 4.94 -1.41
N ALA A 139 15.19 4.36 -0.48
CA ALA A 139 16.50 3.78 -0.75
C ALA A 139 16.48 2.60 -1.73
N LEU A 140 15.32 1.99 -2.00
CA LEU A 140 15.18 0.89 -2.97
C LEU A 140 15.19 1.36 -4.43
N GLY A 141 15.10 2.68 -4.67
CA GLY A 141 15.32 3.27 -6.00
C GLY A 141 14.29 2.84 -7.05
N PHE A 142 13.00 2.78 -6.70
CA PHE A 142 11.93 2.60 -7.69
C PHE A 142 12.02 3.64 -8.81
N GLY A 143 11.70 3.25 -10.04
CA GLY A 143 11.60 4.20 -11.16
C GLY A 143 10.59 5.31 -10.85
N GLN A 144 9.52 4.95 -10.13
CA GLN A 144 8.64 5.90 -9.49
C GLN A 144 8.22 5.43 -8.10
N LEU A 145 8.44 6.29 -7.11
CA LEU A 145 7.92 6.13 -5.76
C LEU A 145 6.97 7.28 -5.43
N VAL A 146 5.78 6.95 -4.98
CA VAL A 146 4.77 7.92 -4.56
C VAL A 146 4.37 7.64 -3.12
N ILE A 147 4.60 8.62 -2.24
CA ILE A 147 4.30 8.51 -0.83
C ILE A 147 3.11 9.43 -0.51
N PHE A 148 1.99 8.82 -0.16
CA PHE A 148 0.79 9.54 0.25
C PHE A 148 0.83 9.77 1.75
N ARG A 149 0.86 11.03 2.15
CA ARG A 149 0.85 11.45 3.55
C ARG A 149 -0.49 12.10 3.91
N PRO A 150 -1.60 11.34 4.00
CA PRO A 150 -2.88 11.91 4.39
C PRO A 150 -2.78 12.52 5.79
N SER A 151 -3.55 13.59 6.01
CA SER A 151 -3.84 14.07 7.36
C SER A 151 -4.43 12.95 8.21
N LEU A 152 -4.31 13.08 9.53
CA LEU A 152 -4.72 12.11 10.55
C LEU A 152 -5.93 11.27 10.13
N LEU A 153 -5.71 9.96 9.92
CA LEU A 153 -6.75 8.94 9.79
C LEU A 153 -7.37 8.71 11.18
N LEU A 154 -7.98 9.73 11.77
CA LEU A 154 -8.64 9.62 13.07
C LEU A 154 -9.84 8.69 12.94
N GLY A 155 -9.66 7.44 13.35
CA GLY A 155 -10.77 6.58 13.72
C GLY A 155 -11.57 7.23 14.84
N LYS A 156 -12.87 7.47 14.58
CA LYS A 156 -13.88 7.95 15.53
C LYS A 156 -13.44 9.13 16.41
N HIS A 157 -13.39 10.34 15.83
CA HIS A 157 -13.78 11.53 16.59
C HIS A 157 -15.14 12.03 16.10
N LYS A 158 -16.03 12.33 17.06
CA LYS A 158 -17.36 12.90 16.85
C LYS A 158 -17.24 14.12 15.92
N GLY A 159 -17.77 14.04 14.70
CA GLY A 159 -17.98 15.21 13.83
C GLY A 159 -17.42 15.13 12.41
N ARG A 160 -16.64 14.12 12.01
CA ARG A 160 -16.27 13.92 10.59
C ARG A 160 -16.48 12.47 10.15
N PRO A 161 -17.31 12.20 9.13
CA PRO A 161 -17.55 10.83 8.66
C PRO A 161 -16.24 10.23 8.14
N LEU A 162 -15.97 8.99 8.57
CA LEU A 162 -14.82 8.16 8.17
C LEU A 162 -14.66 8.08 6.64
N GLU A 163 -15.77 8.15 5.91
CA GLU A 163 -15.82 8.20 4.45
C GLU A 163 -14.98 9.35 3.87
N SER A 164 -15.01 10.54 4.47
CA SER A 164 -14.39 11.73 3.87
C SER A 164 -12.86 11.68 3.83
N ILE A 165 -12.22 10.99 4.77
CA ILE A 165 -10.75 10.92 4.86
C ILE A 165 -10.21 9.79 3.98
N GLY A 166 -10.89 8.63 4.00
CA GLY A 166 -10.65 7.55 3.04
C GLY A 166 -10.79 8.07 1.61
N GLN A 167 -11.88 8.77 1.30
CA GLN A 167 -12.14 9.38 -0.01
C GLN A 167 -11.10 10.44 -0.43
N LYS A 168 -10.57 11.24 0.49
CA LYS A 168 -9.53 12.24 0.15
C LYS A 168 -8.18 11.60 -0.14
N ALA A 169 -7.72 10.69 0.72
CA ALA A 169 -6.49 9.92 0.47
C ALA A 169 -6.60 9.11 -0.84
N PHE A 170 -7.77 8.51 -1.04
CA PHE A 170 -8.17 7.79 -2.25
C PHE A 170 -8.13 8.65 -3.52
N LYS A 171 -8.72 9.85 -3.53
CA LYS A 171 -8.67 10.76 -4.69
C LYS A 171 -7.23 11.13 -5.06
N LEU A 172 -6.36 11.27 -4.07
CA LEU A 172 -4.96 11.61 -4.28
C LEU A 172 -4.18 10.43 -4.90
N ILE A 173 -4.40 9.21 -4.38
CA ILE A 173 -3.82 7.98 -4.94
C ILE A 173 -4.26 7.79 -6.40
N LEU A 174 -5.55 7.98 -6.67
CA LEU A 174 -6.12 7.81 -8.00
C LEU A 174 -5.62 8.84 -9.00
N ALA A 175 -5.61 10.13 -8.64
CA ALA A 175 -5.17 11.20 -9.53
C ALA A 175 -3.72 11.00 -9.99
N PHE A 176 -2.88 10.43 -9.12
CA PHE A 176 -1.50 10.16 -9.46
C PHE A 176 -1.34 8.90 -10.31
N SER A 177 -1.99 7.79 -9.95
CA SER A 177 -1.99 6.56 -10.77
C SER A 177 -2.50 6.80 -12.20
N LEU A 178 -3.57 7.60 -12.37
CA LEU A 178 -4.09 7.96 -13.69
C LEU A 178 -3.14 8.87 -14.48
N ARG A 179 -2.45 9.82 -13.83
CA ARG A 179 -1.44 10.65 -14.50
C ARG A 179 -0.25 9.84 -14.96
N VAL A 180 0.19 8.87 -14.17
CA VAL A 180 1.28 7.95 -14.53
C VAL A 180 0.86 7.14 -15.75
N THR A 181 -0.33 6.54 -15.70
CA THR A 181 -0.92 5.82 -16.83
C THR A 181 -0.90 6.66 -18.12
N LEU A 182 -1.36 7.92 -18.04
CA LEU A 182 -1.43 8.83 -19.18
C LEU A 182 -0.04 9.20 -19.70
N ILE A 183 0.92 9.52 -18.82
CA ILE A 183 2.30 9.86 -19.23
C ILE A 183 2.98 8.66 -19.89
N THR A 184 2.83 7.44 -19.36
CA THR A 184 3.44 6.24 -19.96
C THR A 184 2.78 5.89 -21.31
N SER A 185 1.48 6.17 -21.51
CA SER A 185 0.81 5.96 -22.80
C SER A 185 1.16 6.97 -23.89
N TYR A 186 1.78 8.12 -23.54
CA TYR A 186 2.22 9.14 -24.50
C TYR A 186 3.72 9.05 -24.84
N LEU A 187 4.50 8.23 -24.13
CA LEU A 187 5.94 8.04 -24.32
C LEU A 187 6.28 6.69 -24.98
N GLY A 188 5.30 6.01 -25.58
CA GLY A 188 5.46 4.72 -26.27
C GLY A 188 5.09 4.80 -27.74
#